data_AF-A0A7W0J468-F1
#
_entry.id   AF-A0A7W0J468-F1
#
_cell.length_a   1.000
_cell.length_b   1.000
_cell.length_c   1.000
_cell.angle_alpha   90.00
_cell.angle_beta   90.00
_cell.angle_gamma   90.00
#
_symmetry.space_group_name_H-M   'P 1'
#
loop_
_entity.id
_entity.type
_entity.pdbx_description
1 polymer ?
#
loop_
_entity_poly.entity_id
_entity_poly.type
_entity_poly.pdbx_seq_one_letter_code
_entity_poly.pdbx_strand_id
1 'polypeptide(L)' 'KEGKWYVALCPEVDIASQGETIEEASENLKEAVKLYFQTASKEEIEEVVSPTMPPLVSTFEVAVT' A
#
# COMPACT_ATOMS: atom_id res chain seq x y z
N LYS A 1 -11.82 14.13 17.55
CA LYS A 1 -12.05 13.84 16.12
C LYS A 1 -10.97 14.60 15.36
N GLU A 2 -9.84 13.98 15.13
CA GLU A 2 -8.83 14.53 14.23
C GLU A 2 -9.33 14.34 12.78
N GLY A 3 -8.84 15.15 11.85
CA GLY A 3 -9.41 15.36 10.51
C GLY A 3 -9.66 14.07 9.71
N LYS A 4 -10.39 14.21 8.59
CA LYS A 4 -10.56 13.09 7.65
C LYS A 4 -9.21 12.79 7.02
N TRP A 5 -8.50 11.77 7.50
CA TRP A 5 -7.31 11.24 6.85
C TRP A 5 -7.73 10.19 5.81
N TYR A 6 -7.08 10.24 4.65
CA TYR A 6 -7.14 9.19 3.64
C TYR A 6 -5.95 8.26 3.81
N VAL A 7 -6.17 6.97 3.61
CA VAL A 7 -5.14 5.93 3.62
C VAL A 7 -5.06 5.34 2.22
N ALA A 8 -3.84 5.19 1.70
CA ALA A 8 -3.55 4.48 0.47
C ALA A 8 -2.69 3.25 0.79
N LEU A 9 -2.93 2.14 0.08
CA LEU A 9 -2.26 0.85 0.30
C LEU A 9 -1.75 0.30 -1.03
N CYS A 10 -0.52 -0.21 -1.05
CA CYS A 10 0.05 -1.06 -2.09
C CYS A 10 0.18 -2.49 -1.54
N PRO A 11 -0.81 -3.36 -1.78
CA PRO A 11 -0.84 -4.72 -1.24
C PRO A 11 0.33 -5.60 -1.69
N GLU A 12 0.91 -5.31 -2.86
CA GLU A 12 2.00 -6.09 -3.46
C GLU A 12 3.29 -6.05 -2.65
N VAL A 13 3.51 -4.99 -1.87
CA VAL A 13 4.71 -4.78 -1.04
C VAL A 13 4.37 -4.52 0.43
N ASP A 14 3.09 -4.64 0.81
CA ASP A 14 2.57 -4.33 2.15
C ASP A 14 2.98 -2.93 2.65
N ILE A 15 2.87 -1.93 1.78
CA ILE A 15 3.19 -0.52 2.10
C ILE A 15 1.92 0.29 2.09
N ALA A 16 1.71 1.05 3.16
CA ALA A 16 0.64 2.03 3.25
C ALA A 16 1.19 3.45 3.50
N SER A 17 0.40 4.44 3.09
CA SER A 17 0.63 5.84 3.40
C SER A 17 -0.69 6.51 3.81
N GLN A 18 -0.59 7.73 4.32
CA GLN A 18 -1.75 8.55 4.68
C GLN A 18 -1.56 10.00 4.23
N GLY A 19 -2.67 10.73 4.10
CA GLY A 19 -2.69 12.16 3.79
C GLY A 19 -4.03 12.81 4.15
N GLU A 20 -4.07 14.13 4.25
CA GLU A 20 -5.30 14.90 4.48
C GLU A 20 -6.19 14.95 3.23
N THR A 21 -5.62 14.71 2.05
CA THR A 21 -6.34 14.53 0.78
C THR A 21 -6.03 13.18 0.13
N ILE A 22 -6.86 12.78 -0.84
CA ILE A 22 -6.65 11.57 -1.64
C ILE A 22 -5.32 11.69 -2.41
N GLU A 23 -5.06 12.86 -2.98
CA GLU A 23 -3.85 13.15 -3.75
C GLU A 23 -2.61 13.04 -2.86
N GLU A 24 -2.64 13.61 -1.65
CA GLU A 24 -1.53 13.53 -0.71
C GLU A 24 -1.25 12.08 -0.29
N ALA A 25 -2.29 11.31 0.08
CA ALA A 25 -2.10 9.90 0.41
C ALA A 25 -1.50 9.12 -0.77
N SER A 26 -1.98 9.37 -1.99
CA SER A 26 -1.49 8.72 -3.21
C SER A 26 -0.03 9.06 -3.54
N GLU A 27 0.35 10.33 -3.45
CA GLU A 27 1.75 10.74 -3.69
C GLU A 27 2.69 10.20 -2.61
N ASN A 28 2.27 10.25 -1.33
CA ASN A 28 3.02 9.65 -0.24
C ASN A 28 3.22 8.13 -0.45
N LEU A 29 2.21 7.42 -0.99
CA LEU A 29 2.33 6.00 -1.30
C LEU A 29 3.37 5.76 -2.39
N LYS A 30 3.33 6.55 -3.48
CA LYS A 30 4.29 6.43 -4.59
C LYS A 30 5.72 6.66 -4.14
N GLU A 31 5.95 7.65 -3.27
CA GLU A 31 7.27 7.90 -2.71
C GLU A 31 7.75 6.74 -1.83
N ALA A 32 6.88 6.21 -0.95
CA ALA A 32 7.21 5.09 -0.09
C ALA A 32 7.54 3.82 -0.90
N VAL A 33 6.73 3.50 -1.91
CA VAL A 33 6.96 2.37 -2.83
C VAL A 33 8.25 2.57 -3.63
N LYS A 34 8.53 3.79 -4.11
CA LYS A 34 9.79 4.09 -4.81
C LYS A 34 10.99 3.87 -3.89
N LEU A 35 10.91 4.28 -2.63
CA LEU A 35 11.98 4.10 -1.66
C LEU A 35 12.22 2.61 -1.38
N TYR A 36 11.17 1.80 -1.26
CA TYR A 36 11.28 0.35 -1.15
C TYR A 36 12.09 -0.25 -2.29
N PHE A 37 11.77 0.07 -3.55
CA PHE A 37 12.48 -0.45 -4.71
C PHE A 37 13.94 0.04 -4.84
N GLN A 38 14.32 1.12 -4.17
CA GLN A 38 15.71 1.60 -4.14
C GLN A 38 16.60 0.76 -3.21
N THR A 39 16.01 0.11 -2.21
CA THR A 39 16.74 -0.66 -1.19
C THR A 39 16.47 -2.15 -1.22
N ALA A 40 15.42 -2.58 -1.91
CA ALA A 40 15.06 -3.98 -2.06
C ALA A 40 16.16 -4.78 -2.79
N SER A 41 16.38 -6.00 -2.31
CA SER A 41 17.20 -7.00 -2.98
C SER A 41 16.58 -7.44 -4.32
N LYS A 42 17.39 -8.08 -5.17
CA LYS A 42 16.92 -8.58 -6.46
C LYS A 42 15.83 -9.64 -6.27
N GLU A 43 15.97 -10.46 -5.24
CA GLU A 43 15.03 -11.51 -4.86
C GLU A 43 13.69 -10.90 -4.41
N GLU A 44 13.72 -9.87 -3.56
CA GLU A 44 12.50 -9.15 -3.15
C GLU A 44 11.78 -8.51 -4.35
N ILE A 45 12.53 -7.90 -5.28
CA ILE A 45 11.95 -7.31 -6.49
C ILE A 45 11.32 -8.40 -7.37
N GLU A 46 12.00 -9.54 -7.56
CA GLU A 46 11.50 -10.66 -8.36
C GLU A 46 10.19 -11.23 -7.81
N GLU A 47 10.08 -11.41 -6.49
CA GLU A 47 8.85 -11.85 -5.83
C GLU A 47 7.69 -10.87 -6.05
N VAL A 48 7.97 -9.56 -6.07
CA VAL A 48 6.94 -8.52 -6.28
C VAL A 48 6.48 -8.44 -7.75
N VAL A 49 7.40 -8.52 -8.71
CA VAL A 49 7.07 -8.37 -10.15
C VAL A 49 6.59 -9.64 -10.81
N SER A 50 6.87 -10.80 -10.22
CA SER A 50 6.45 -12.11 -10.73
C SER A 50 5.99 -13.02 -9.58
N PRO A 51 4.95 -12.59 -8.84
CA PRO A 51 4.50 -13.31 -7.67
C PRO A 51 3.96 -14.68 -8.08
N THR A 52 4.42 -15.72 -7.38
CA THR A 52 3.85 -17.07 -7.51
C THR A 52 2.38 -17.10 -7.13
N MET A 53 1.96 -16.21 -6.23
CA MET A 53 0.57 -15.99 -5.85
C MET A 53 0.34 -14.49 -5.57
N PRO A 54 -0.43 -13.76 -6.40
CA PRO A 54 -0.74 -12.36 -6.13
C PRO A 54 -1.62 -12.20 -4.89
N PRO A 55 -1.60 -11.03 -4.23
CA PRO A 55 -2.41 -10.79 -3.04
C PRO A 55 -3.91 -10.85 -3.35
N LEU A 56 -4.66 -11.58 -2.53
CA LEU A 56 -6.12 -11.53 -2.54
C LEU A 56 -6.58 -10.35 -1.70
N VAL A 57 -7.07 -9.29 -2.36
CA VAL A 57 -7.64 -8.11 -1.70
C VAL A 57 -9.15 -8.19 -1.77
N SER A 58 -9.82 -8.23 -0.62
CA SER A 58 -11.28 -8.26 -0.52
C SER A 58 -11.75 -7.35 0.62
N THR A 59 -12.77 -6.55 0.36
CA THR A 59 -13.44 -5.73 1.37
C THR A 59 -14.76 -6.38 1.75
N PHE A 60 -15.09 -6.39 3.04
CA PHE A 60 -16.35 -6.91 3.55
C PHE A 60 -16.84 -6.05 4.71
N GLU A 61 -18.17 -5.99 4.88
CA GLU A 61 -18.81 -5.28 5.98
C GLU A 61 -18.99 -6.23 7.17
N VAL A 62 -18.68 -5.74 8.37
CA VAL A 62 -18.88 -6.49 9.62
C VAL A 62 -20.09 -5.91 10.36
N ALA A 63 -21.16 -6.70 10.51
CA ALA A 63 -22.28 -6.34 11.37
C ALA A 63 -21.84 -6.48 12.84
N VAL A 64 -21.85 -5.36 13.57
CA VAL A 64 -21.63 -5.36 15.03
C VAL A 64 -23.00 -5.32 15.70
N THR A 65 -23.36 -6.38 16.42
CA THR A 65 -24.61 -6.52 17.19
C THR A 65 -24.39 -6.31 18.68
#